data_AF-A0A388NND1-F1
#
_entry.id   AF-A0A388NND1-F1
#
_cell.length_a   1.000
_cell.length_b   1.000
_cell.length_c   1.000
_cell.angle_alpha   90.00
_cell.angle_beta   90.00
_cell.angle_gamma   90.00
#
_symmetry.space_group_name_H-M   'P 1'
#
loop_
_entity.id
_entity.type
_entity.pdbx_description
1 polymer ?
#
loop_
_entity_poly.entity_id
_entity_poly.type
_entity_poly.pdbx_seq_one_letter_code
_entity_poly.pdbx_strand_id
1 'polypeptide(L)'
;MDLREAEAGSKLELQVMLLADGETVQIGGPVLDGSVVKATVLDQVKGPKIRVFKYKPKKRYRVTTGHRQGYTRVRIDEIVS
;
A
#
# COMPACT_ATOMS: atom_id res chain seq x y z
N MET A 1 -1.08 -0.30 -2.12
CA MET A 1 -0.35 -0.97 -1.02
C MET A 1 1.07 -1.25 -1.49
N ASP A 2 2.01 -1.53 -0.57
CA ASP A 2 3.31 -2.11 -0.93
C ASP A 2 3.17 -3.37 -1.78
N LEU A 3 4.24 -3.73 -2.48
CA LEU A 3 4.25 -4.93 -3.31
C LEU A 3 4.11 -6.18 -2.41
N ARG A 4 3.11 -7.02 -2.71
CA ARG A 4 2.86 -8.28 -2.04
C ARG A 4 2.92 -9.42 -3.05
N GLU A 5 3.43 -10.56 -2.63
CA GLU A 5 3.44 -11.81 -3.42
C GLU A 5 2.03 -12.42 -3.43
N ALA A 6 1.10 -11.79 -4.17
CA ALA A 6 -0.27 -12.26 -4.32
C ALA A 6 -0.72 -12.09 -5.78
N GLU A 7 -1.30 -13.14 -6.36
CA GLU A 7 -1.77 -13.10 -7.74
C GLU A 7 -3.02 -12.22 -7.91
N ALA A 8 -3.21 -11.68 -9.11
CA ALA A 8 -4.42 -10.94 -9.46
C ALA A 8 -5.67 -11.82 -9.27
N GLY A 9 -6.68 -11.28 -8.62
CA GLY A 9 -7.90 -12.00 -8.21
C GLY A 9 -7.82 -12.63 -6.82
N SER A 10 -6.66 -12.62 -6.16
CA SER A 10 -6.53 -13.14 -4.78
C SER A 10 -7.29 -12.28 -3.78
N LYS A 11 -7.98 -12.94 -2.84
CA LYS A 11 -8.63 -12.26 -1.71
C LYS A 11 -7.62 -12.01 -0.59
N LEU A 12 -7.75 -10.85 0.04
CA LEU A 12 -6.89 -10.34 1.09
C LEU A 12 -7.76 -9.84 2.23
N GLU A 13 -7.48 -10.31 3.44
CA GLU A 13 -8.11 -9.81 4.66
C GLU A 13 -7.17 -8.79 5.31
N LEU A 14 -7.71 -7.60 5.57
CA LEU A 14 -7.00 -6.49 6.16
C LEU A 14 -7.54 -6.23 7.56
N GLN A 15 -6.62 -6.16 8.52
CA GLN A 15 -6.91 -5.80 9.90
C GLN A 15 -7.29 -4.33 10.01
N VAL A 16 -8.27 -4.03 10.86
CA VAL A 16 -8.85 -2.70 11.03
C VAL A 16 -8.43 -2.13 12.38
N MET A 17 -7.94 -0.88 12.39
CA MET A 17 -7.57 -0.19 13.64
C MET A 17 -8.70 0.72 14.15
N LEU A 18 -9.52 1.26 13.24
CA LEU A 18 -10.61 2.18 13.55
C LEU A 18 -11.77 1.90 12.61
N LEU A 19 -12.99 1.87 13.16
CA LEU A 19 -14.23 1.76 12.42
C LEU A 19 -15.16 2.92 12.84
N ALA A 20 -15.75 3.60 11.86
CA ALA A 20 -16.59 4.77 12.09
C ALA A 20 -17.85 4.69 11.23
N ASP A 21 -19.00 4.47 11.89
CA ASP A 21 -20.32 4.39 11.27
C ASP A 21 -21.18 5.59 11.69
N GLY A 22 -20.73 6.79 11.29
CA GLY A 22 -21.44 8.07 11.46
C GLY A 22 -21.57 8.54 12.91
N GLU A 23 -22.35 7.84 13.72
CA GLU A 23 -22.58 8.14 15.14
C GLU A 23 -21.64 7.34 16.07
N THR A 24 -21.28 6.11 15.68
CA THR A 24 -20.45 5.24 16.51
C THR A 24 -19.04 5.17 15.96
N VAL A 25 -18.05 5.43 16.83
CA VAL A 25 -16.62 5.27 16.51
C VAL A 25 -16.05 4.21 17.45
N GLN A 26 -15.53 3.13 16.88
CA GLN A 26 -14.80 2.11 17.59
C GLN A 26 -13.31 2.29 17.33
N ILE A 27 -12.50 2.29 18.39
CA ILE A 27 -11.06 2.49 18.33
C ILE A 27 -10.39 1.27 18.94
N GLY A 28 -9.56 0.59 18.14
CA GLY A 28 -8.74 -0.51 18.60
C GLY A 28 -7.45 0.00 19.23
N GLY A 29 -6.91 -0.74 20.20
CA GLY A 29 -5.58 -0.52 20.74
C GLY A 29 -4.88 -1.85 20.88
N PRO A 30 -4.23 -2.42 19.84
CA PRO A 30 -3.76 -1.87 18.56
C PRO A 30 -4.58 -2.23 17.30
N VAL A 31 -5.54 -3.13 17.40
CA VAL A 31 -6.44 -3.58 16.31
C VAL A 31 -7.84 -3.73 16.91
N LEU A 32 -8.90 -3.58 16.10
CA LEU A 32 -10.27 -3.91 16.47
C LEU A 32 -10.52 -5.40 16.28
N ASP A 33 -10.90 -6.08 17.36
CA ASP A 33 -11.31 -7.49 17.31
C ASP A 33 -12.73 -7.60 16.74
N GLY A 34 -12.92 -8.45 15.74
CA GLY A 34 -14.22 -8.71 15.10
C GLY A 34 -14.43 -8.02 13.76
N SER A 35 -13.72 -6.91 13.49
CA SER A 35 -13.85 -6.18 12.23
C SER A 35 -12.73 -6.54 11.24
N VAL A 36 -13.12 -6.89 10.00
CA VAL A 36 -12.19 -7.29 8.94
C VAL A 36 -12.59 -6.64 7.61
N VAL A 37 -11.62 -6.07 6.91
CA VAL A 37 -11.83 -5.57 5.54
C VAL A 37 -11.43 -6.64 4.54
N LYS A 38 -12.40 -7.12 3.75
CA LYS A 38 -12.14 -8.02 2.63
C LYS A 38 -11.83 -7.22 1.38
N ALA A 39 -10.74 -7.55 0.74
CA ALA A 39 -10.25 -6.83 -0.41
C ALA A 39 -9.70 -7.79 -1.48
N THR A 40 -9.90 -7.47 -2.75
CA THR A 40 -9.39 -8.26 -3.88
C THR A 40 -8.20 -7.58 -4.53
N VAL A 41 -7.13 -8.33 -4.76
CA VAL A 41 -5.95 -7.87 -5.52
C VAL A 41 -6.36 -7.72 -6.98
N LEU A 42 -6.25 -6.51 -7.52
CA LEU A 42 -6.55 -6.26 -8.93
C LEU A 42 -5.34 -6.52 -9.81
N ASP A 43 -4.19 -5.92 -9.46
CA ASP A 43 -2.97 -6.00 -10.26
C ASP A 43 -1.74 -5.54 -9.46
N GLN A 44 -0.56 -5.90 -9.94
CA GLN A 44 0.73 -5.45 -9.44
C GLN A 44 1.37 -4.47 -10.44
N VAL A 45 1.43 -3.19 -10.07
CA VAL A 45 1.82 -2.11 -10.98
C VAL A 45 3.13 -1.46 -10.57
N LYS A 46 3.90 -1.01 -11.56
CA LYS A 46 5.07 -0.15 -11.34
C LYS A 46 4.62 1.30 -11.31
N GLY A 47 4.98 2.01 -10.26
CA GLY A 47 4.73 3.43 -10.09
C GLY A 47 5.49 4.33 -11.08
N PRO A 48 5.28 5.65 -10.96
CA PRO A 48 5.99 6.63 -11.76
C PRO A 48 7.50 6.52 -11.55
N LYS A 49 8.28 6.83 -12.60
CA LYS A 49 9.73 6.79 -12.54
C LYS A 49 10.26 8.00 -11.78
N ILE A 50 10.87 7.76 -10.63
CA ILE A 50 11.61 8.77 -9.89
C ILE A 50 13.04 8.78 -10.41
N ARG A 51 13.50 9.91 -10.93
CA ARG A 51 14.90 10.08 -11.35
C ARG A 51 15.69 10.71 -10.21
N VAL A 52 16.65 9.98 -9.68
CA VAL A 52 17.58 10.46 -8.65
C VAL A 52 18.88 10.85 -9.35
N PHE A 53 19.27 12.11 -9.22
CA PHE A 53 20.52 12.63 -9.74
C PHE A 53 21.44 12.99 -8.58
N LYS A 54 22.63 12.38 -8.55
CA LYS A 54 23.66 12.67 -7.56
C LYS A 54 24.85 13.32 -8.26
N TYR A 55 25.29 14.47 -7.75
CA TYR A 55 26.42 15.21 -8.28
C TYR A 55 27.33 15.69 -7.15
N LYS A 56 28.65 15.61 -7.33
CA LYS A 56 29.64 16.21 -6.43
C LYS A 56 30.60 17.09 -7.25
N PRO A 57 30.72 18.39 -6.95
CA PRO A 57 31.57 19.30 -7.71
C PRO A 57 33.05 18.93 -7.55
N LYS A 58 33.85 19.17 -8.60
CA LYS A 58 35.32 18.95 -8.65
C LYS A 58 35.80 17.52 -8.33
N LYS A 59 34.88 16.54 -8.21
CA LYS A 59 35.20 15.13 -7.94
C LYS A 59 34.86 14.19 -9.11
N ARG A 60 34.55 14.73 -10.30
CA ARG A 60 34.09 13.98 -11.49
C ARG A 60 33.00 12.95 -11.15
N TYR A 61 32.11 13.28 -10.22
CA TYR A 61 31.05 12.39 -9.77
C TYR A 61 29.69 12.94 -10.19
N ARG A 62 29.05 12.23 -11.12
CA ARG A 62 27.71 12.52 -11.63
C ARG A 62 27.02 11.21 -11.97
N VAL A 63 26.01 10.82 -11.20
CA VAL A 63 25.26 9.57 -11.37
C VAL A 63 23.78 9.88 -11.50
N THR A 64 23.12 9.27 -12.49
CA THR A 64 21.67 9.34 -12.64
C THR A 64 21.09 7.94 -12.51
N THR A 65 20.19 7.74 -11.56
CA THR A 65 19.51 6.45 -11.33
C THR A 65 18.02 6.65 -11.43
N GLY A 66 17.32 5.70 -12.04
CA GLY A 66 15.85 5.65 -12.02
C GLY A 66 15.38 4.66 -10.98
N HIS A 67 14.38 5.03 -10.19
CA HIS A 67 13.62 4.12 -9.33
C HIS A 67 12.17 4.06 -9.80
N ARG A 68 11.59 2.87 -9.82
CA ARG A 68 10.13 2.67 -9.98
C ARG A 68 9.69 1.76 -8.86
N GLN A 69 8.93 2.30 -7.93
CA GLN A 69 8.39 1.53 -6.82
C GLN A 69 7.28 0.61 -7.33
N GLY A 70 7.31 -0.66 -6.94
CA GLY A 70 6.22 -1.60 -7.20
C GLY A 70 5.12 -1.43 -6.14
N TYR A 71 3.87 -1.50 -6.57
CA TYR A 71 2.71 -1.41 -5.69
C TYR A 71 1.68 -2.46 -6.08
N THR A 72 0.99 -2.99 -5.08
CA THR A 72 -0.20 -3.83 -5.29
C THR A 72 -1.43 -2.94 -5.28
N ARG A 73 -2.21 -2.98 -6.37
CA ARG A 73 -3.51 -2.33 -6.46
C ARG A 73 -4.56 -3.30 -5.93
N VAL A 74 -5.31 -2.86 -4.93
CA VAL A 74 -6.33 -3.66 -4.26
C VAL A 74 -7.65 -2.90 -4.31
N ARG A 75 -8.76 -3.62 -4.51
CA ARG A 75 -10.12 -3.10 -4.37
C ARG A 75 -10.69 -3.56 -3.04
N ILE A 76 -11.29 -2.65 -2.28
CA ILE A 76 -12.06 -3.01 -1.09
C ILE A 76 -13.42 -3.50 -1.54
N ASP A 77 -13.80 -4.71 -1.14
CA ASP A 77 -15.06 -5.33 -1.53
C ASP A 77 -16.11 -5.22 -0.42
N GLU A 78 -15.71 -5.48 0.82
CA GLU A 78 -16.62 -5.50 1.97
C GLU A 78 -15.88 -5.09 3.25
N ILE A 79 -16.57 -4.33 4.09
CA ILE A 79 -16.15 -4.03 5.46
C ILE A 79 -17.07 -4.86 6.37
N VAL A 80 -16.50 -5.87 7.03
CA VAL A 80 -17.21 -6.64 8.05
C VAL A 80 -16.95 -5.94 9.38
N SER A 81 -18.02 -5.45 10.00
CA SER A 81 -18.01 -4.73 11.28
C SER A 81 -18.25 -5.67 12.46
#